data_AF-A0A259LVI3-F1
#
_entry.id   AF-A0A259LVI3-F1
#
_cell.length_a   1.000
_cell.length_b   1.000
_cell.length_c   1.000
_cell.angle_alpha   90.00
_cell.angle_beta   90.00
_cell.angle_gamma   90.00
#
_symmetry.space_group_name_H-M   'P 1'
#
loop_
_entity.id
_entity.type
_entity.pdbx_description
1 polymer ?
#
loop_
_entity_poly.entity_id
_entity_poly.type
_entity_poly.pdbx_seq_one_letter_code
_entity_poly.pdbx_strand_id
1 'polypeptide(L)'
;MMPNAARLYEVIDGTWPAAEVRRQGPFLLRRGDGGGQRVSAATAIGLVSPADIETAEDAMLSMGQPRLFQIRTGDEALDETLAARGYAIVDPVNLYVAPVDALATRRPPPVTAFCVWEP
;
A
#
# COMPACT_ATOMS: atom_id res chain seq x y z
N MET A 1 2.48 12.92 -20.50
CA MET A 1 1.75 13.29 -19.26
C MET A 1 2.24 12.40 -18.14
N MET A 2 2.50 12.94 -16.96
CA MET A 2 2.89 12.11 -15.80
C MET A 2 1.67 11.40 -15.21
N PRO A 3 1.80 10.13 -14.75
CA PRO A 3 0.73 9.48 -13.99
C PRO A 3 0.47 10.23 -12.68
N ASN A 4 -0.79 10.17 -12.22
CA ASN A 4 -1.15 10.63 -10.87
C ASN A 4 -0.93 9.51 -9.84
N ALA A 5 -1.03 9.85 -8.54
CA ALA A 5 -0.85 8.88 -7.46
C ALA A 5 -1.84 7.70 -7.54
N ALA A 6 -3.10 7.96 -7.90
CA ALA A 6 -4.11 6.92 -8.07
C ALA A 6 -3.68 5.84 -9.07
N ARG A 7 -3.16 6.25 -10.24
CA ARG A 7 -2.65 5.32 -11.24
C ARG A 7 -1.45 4.53 -10.74
N LEU A 8 -0.57 5.15 -9.94
CA LEU A 8 0.58 4.46 -9.36
C LEU A 8 0.16 3.43 -8.31
N TYR A 9 -0.87 3.71 -7.51
CA TYR A 9 -1.42 2.72 -6.57
C TYR A 9 -1.94 1.47 -7.29
N GLU A 10 -2.69 1.64 -8.39
CA GLU A 10 -3.16 0.53 -9.23
C GLU A 10 -2.01 -0.31 -9.80
N VAL A 11 -0.96 0.36 -10.30
CA VAL A 11 0.21 -0.33 -10.85
C VAL A 11 0.91 -1.16 -9.78
N ILE A 12 1.09 -0.61 -8.57
CA ILE A 12 1.71 -1.32 -7.46
C ILE A 12 0.85 -2.54 -7.05
N ASP A 13 -0.46 -2.35 -6.86
CA ASP A 13 -1.38 -3.43 -6.52
C ASP A 13 -1.39 -4.55 -7.59
N GLY A 14 -1.18 -4.22 -8.87
CA GLY A 14 -1.15 -5.20 -9.97
C GLY A 14 0.20 -5.90 -10.18
N THR A 15 1.31 -5.32 -9.71
CA THR A 15 2.68 -5.88 -9.91
C THR A 15 3.20 -6.62 -8.67
N TRP A 16 2.70 -6.26 -7.49
CA TRP A 16 2.91 -6.99 -6.23
C TRP A 16 1.56 -7.27 -5.56
N PRO A 17 0.75 -8.21 -6.11
CA PRO A 17 -0.58 -8.48 -5.59
C PRO A 17 -0.54 -9.17 -4.23
N ALA A 18 -1.57 -8.93 -3.43
CA ALA A 18 -1.84 -9.71 -2.23
C ALA A 18 -2.36 -11.11 -2.59
N ALA A 19 -2.26 -12.07 -1.67
CA ALA A 19 -2.76 -13.43 -1.88
C ALA A 19 -4.29 -13.45 -2.03
N GLU A 20 -4.99 -12.55 -1.35
CA GLU A 20 -6.42 -12.32 -1.51
C GLU A 20 -6.77 -10.86 -1.26
N VAL A 21 -7.78 -10.37 -1.96
CA VAL A 21 -8.38 -9.05 -1.74
C VAL A 21 -9.87 -9.22 -1.52
N ARG A 22 -10.39 -8.66 -0.42
CA ARG A 22 -11.82 -8.71 -0.08
C ARG A 22 -12.33 -7.37 0.40
N ARG A 23 -13.59 -7.07 0.10
CA ARG A 23 -14.26 -5.87 0.60
C ARG A 23 -14.86 -6.12 1.99
N GLN A 24 -14.64 -5.19 2.91
CA GLN A 24 -15.25 -5.16 4.25
C GLN A 24 -15.77 -3.74 4.50
N GLY A 25 -17.08 -3.54 4.33
CA GLY A 25 -17.70 -2.21 4.44
C GLY A 25 -17.05 -1.19 3.47
N PRO A 26 -16.54 -0.05 3.98
CA PRO A 26 -15.82 0.95 3.19
C PRO A 26 -14.33 0.63 3.01
N PHE A 27 -13.85 -0.53 3.45
CA PHE A 27 -12.46 -0.95 3.28
C PHE A 27 -12.29 -2.06 2.23
N LEU A 28 -11.13 -2.05 1.59
CA LEU A 28 -10.56 -3.15 0.85
C LEU A 28 -9.43 -3.75 1.69
N LEU A 29 -9.65 -4.98 2.17
CA LEU A 29 -8.69 -5.74 2.97
C LEU A 29 -7.85 -6.63 2.06
N ARG A 30 -6.55 -6.70 2.34
CA ARG A 30 -5.59 -7.57 1.65
C ARG A 30 -5.05 -8.63 2.60
N ARG A 31 -5.05 -9.91 2.20
CA ARG A 31 -4.36 -10.99 2.93
C ARG A 31 -2.95 -11.12 2.38
N GLY A 32 -1.96 -10.80 3.22
CA GLY A 32 -0.56 -10.77 2.80
C GLY A 32 0.13 -12.14 2.71
N ASP A 33 -0.34 -13.13 3.48
CA ASP A 33 0.19 -14.51 3.53
C ASP A 33 1.73 -14.58 3.67
N GLY A 34 2.26 -13.80 4.64
CA GLY A 34 3.71 -13.66 4.86
C GLY A 34 4.40 -12.58 4.00
N GLY A 35 3.65 -11.92 3.11
CA GLY A 35 4.12 -10.77 2.35
C GLY A 35 4.30 -9.49 3.18
N GLY A 36 4.78 -8.43 2.53
CA GLY A 36 5.05 -7.14 3.16
C GLY A 36 3.81 -6.38 3.66
N GLN A 37 4.03 -5.24 4.32
CA GLN A 37 2.98 -4.42 4.92
C GLN A 37 1.91 -3.99 3.90
N ARG A 38 2.31 -3.59 2.69
CA ARG A 38 1.39 -3.10 1.66
C ARG A 38 0.36 -4.15 1.22
N VAL A 39 0.78 -5.41 1.09
CA VAL A 39 -0.11 -6.52 0.74
C VAL A 39 -0.89 -7.06 1.95
N SER A 40 -0.67 -6.49 3.14
CA SER A 40 -1.35 -6.84 4.39
C SER A 40 -2.19 -5.68 4.96
N ALA A 41 -2.27 -4.54 4.26
CA ALA A 41 -2.94 -3.33 4.73
C ALA A 41 -4.35 -3.16 4.14
N ALA A 42 -5.24 -2.61 4.95
CA ALA A 42 -6.55 -2.12 4.56
C ALA A 42 -6.44 -0.76 3.84
N THR A 43 -7.26 -0.54 2.81
CA THR A 43 -7.37 0.77 2.13
C THR A 43 -8.82 1.20 2.11
N ALA A 44 -9.09 2.47 2.41
CA ALA A 44 -10.43 3.04 2.28
C ALA A 44 -10.83 3.18 0.80
N ILE A 45 -12.08 2.80 0.49
CA ILE A 45 -12.70 2.93 -0.83
C ILE A 45 -14.00 3.75 -0.77
N GLY A 46 -14.23 4.42 0.36
CA GLY A 46 -15.41 5.23 0.64
C GLY A 46 -15.31 5.90 2.00
N LEU A 47 -16.41 6.52 2.45
CA LEU A 47 -16.47 7.17 3.76
C LEU A 47 -16.38 6.12 4.88
N VAL A 48 -15.45 6.33 5.81
CA VAL A 48 -15.17 5.42 6.93
C VAL A 48 -15.77 6.00 8.21
N SER A 49 -16.53 5.17 8.93
CA SER A 49 -16.94 5.47 10.30
C SER A 49 -15.99 4.80 11.32
N PRO A 50 -15.98 5.23 12.59
CA PRO A 50 -15.23 4.56 13.65
C PRO A 50 -15.55 3.06 13.79
N ALA A 51 -16.83 2.67 13.61
CA ALA A 51 -17.25 1.27 13.68
C ALA A 51 -16.71 0.42 12.50
N ASP A 52 -16.52 1.03 11.33
CA ASP A 52 -15.91 0.35 10.19
C ASP A 52 -14.44 0.03 10.45
N ILE A 53 -13.72 0.90 11.18
CA ILE A 53 -12.33 0.67 11.58
C ILE A 53 -12.25 -0.54 12.51
N GLU A 54 -13.10 -0.61 13.53
CA GLU A 54 -13.15 -1.76 14.47
C GLU A 54 -13.43 -3.07 13.73
N THR A 55 -14.37 -3.05 12.80
CA THR A 55 -14.69 -4.22 11.97
C THR A 55 -13.51 -4.63 11.09
N ALA A 56 -12.77 -3.67 10.53
CA ALA A 56 -11.57 -3.94 9.73
C ALA A 56 -10.42 -4.48 10.59
N GLU A 57 -10.24 -3.96 11.81
CA GLU A 57 -9.25 -4.42 12.78
C GLU A 57 -9.46 -5.89 13.15
N ASP A 58 -10.69 -6.26 13.50
CA ASP A 58 -11.05 -7.65 13.84
C ASP A 58 -10.90 -8.57 12.62
N ALA A 59 -11.28 -8.10 11.44
CA ALA A 59 -11.07 -8.83 10.20
C ALA A 59 -9.58 -9.07 9.90
N MET A 60 -8.69 -8.11 10.18
CA MET A 60 -7.24 -8.29 10.05
C MET A 60 -6.68 -9.27 11.07
N LEU A 61 -7.10 -9.17 12.34
CA LEU A 61 -6.68 -10.12 13.37
C LEU A 61 -7.13 -11.55 13.06
N SER A 62 -8.34 -11.75 12.54
CA SER A 62 -8.82 -13.07 12.13
C SER A 62 -8.03 -13.68 10.96
N MET A 63 -7.36 -12.85 10.16
CA MET A 63 -6.43 -13.29 9.11
C MET A 63 -5.01 -13.58 9.65
N GLY A 64 -4.76 -13.36 10.94
CA GLY A 64 -3.45 -13.53 11.56
C GLY A 64 -2.43 -12.45 11.18
N GLN A 65 -2.90 -11.29 10.72
CA GLN A 65 -2.04 -10.19 10.28
C GLN A 65 -2.23 -8.94 11.16
N PRO A 66 -1.22 -8.04 11.22
CA PRO A 66 -1.31 -6.81 12.01
C PRO A 66 -2.43 -5.89 11.48
N ARG A 67 -2.94 -5.05 12.38
CA ARG A 67 -3.89 -3.99 12.03
C ARG A 67 -3.12 -2.88 11.31
N LEU A 68 -3.17 -2.89 9.98
CA LEU A 68 -2.47 -1.94 9.13
C LEU A 68 -3.46 -1.25 8.20
N PHE A 69 -3.37 0.07 8.14
CA PHE A 69 -4.14 0.91 7.24
C PHE A 69 -3.18 1.68 6.33
N GLN A 70 -3.46 1.66 5.03
CA GLN A 70 -2.76 2.48 4.05
C GLN A 70 -3.56 3.77 3.83
N ILE A 71 -2.97 4.89 4.24
CA ILE A 71 -3.48 6.24 3.95
C ILE A 71 -3.07 6.63 2.52
N ARG A 72 -4.05 7.07 1.72
CA ARG A 72 -3.86 7.59 0.36
C ARG A 72 -4.18 9.09 0.31
N THR A 73 -3.85 9.73 -0.81
CA THR A 73 -4.23 11.13 -1.03
C THR A 73 -5.74 11.31 -0.89
N GLY A 74 -6.18 12.20 0.00
CA GLY A 74 -7.61 12.42 0.31
C GLY A 74 -8.15 11.68 1.54
N ASP A 75 -7.31 10.89 2.23
CA ASP A 75 -7.70 10.14 3.43
C ASP A 75 -7.41 10.91 4.74
N GLU A 76 -7.35 12.24 4.73
CA GLU A 76 -6.94 13.03 5.90
C GLU A 76 -7.84 12.79 7.12
N ALA A 77 -9.16 12.69 6.92
CA ALA A 77 -10.10 12.40 8.00
C ALA A 77 -9.92 10.98 8.59
N LEU A 78 -9.52 10.01 7.76
CA LEU A 78 -9.21 8.66 8.22
C LEU A 78 -7.91 8.67 9.04
N ASP A 79 -6.89 9.37 8.56
CA ASP A 79 -5.61 9.50 9.24
C ASP A 79 -5.77 10.13 10.64
N GLU A 80 -6.55 11.21 10.75
CA GLU A 80 -6.89 11.83 12.05
C GLU A 80 -7.62 10.85 12.99
N THR A 81 -8.58 10.08 12.45
CA THR A 81 -9.34 9.11 13.24
C THR A 81 -8.45 7.97 13.75
N LEU A 82 -7.52 7.49 12.92
CA LEU A 82 -6.55 6.46 13.30
C LEU A 82 -5.54 7.00 14.32
N ALA A 83 -5.06 8.23 14.15
CA ALA A 83 -4.18 8.90 15.12
C ALA A 83 -4.85 9.03 16.49
N ALA A 84 -6.13 9.42 16.54
CA ALA A 84 -6.91 9.48 17.78
C ALA A 84 -7.09 8.09 18.45
N ARG A 85 -6.99 7.01 17.68
CA ARG A 85 -7.01 5.62 18.15
C ARG A 85 -5.62 5.08 18.53
N GLY A 86 -4.57 5.88 18.43
CA GLY A 86 -3.20 5.51 18.81
C GLY A 86 -2.39 4.83 17.71
N TYR A 87 -2.85 4.88 16.45
CA TYR A 87 -2.02 4.43 15.33
C TYR A 87 -0.84 5.37 15.12
N ALA A 88 0.31 4.79 14.81
CA ALA A 88 1.52 5.51 14.43
C ALA A 88 1.85 5.26 12.95
N ILE A 89 2.47 6.25 12.31
CA ILE A 89 3.01 6.09 10.97
C ILE A 89 4.23 5.16 11.05
N VAL A 90 4.17 4.03 10.35
CA VAL A 90 5.21 2.99 10.40
C VAL A 90 6.06 2.90 9.12
N ASP A 91 5.46 3.16 7.94
CA ASP A 91 6.14 3.02 6.65
C ASP A 91 5.71 4.13 5.67
N PRO A 92 6.29 5.34 5.77
CA PRO A 92 6.03 6.41 4.81
C PRO A 92 6.54 6.03 3.40
N VAL A 93 5.65 6.10 2.40
CA VAL A 93 5.99 5.73 1.02
C VAL A 93 6.08 6.96 0.12
N ASN A 94 7.20 7.08 -0.59
CA ASN A 94 7.36 8.08 -1.66
C ASN A 94 7.09 7.47 -3.03
N LEU A 95 6.38 8.21 -3.88
CA LEU A 95 6.15 7.87 -5.28
C LEU A 95 7.01 8.77 -6.17
N TYR A 96 8.02 8.20 -6.83
CA TYR A 96 8.86 8.91 -7.78
C TYR A 96 8.39 8.67 -9.22
N VAL A 97 8.36 9.73 -10.02
CA VAL A 97 7.95 9.69 -11.42
C VAL A 97 8.93 10.50 -12.25
N ALA A 98 9.44 9.90 -13.33
CA ALA A 98 10.29 10.58 -14.30
C ALA A 98 10.08 10.00 -15.71
N PRO A 99 10.36 10.76 -16.77
CA PRO A 99 10.37 10.24 -18.13
C PRO A 99 11.47 9.19 -18.30
N VAL A 100 11.19 8.12 -19.07
CA VAL A 100 12.17 7.04 -19.29
C VAL A 100 13.42 7.56 -20.01
N ASP A 101 13.26 8.44 -20.98
CA ASP A 101 14.34 9.09 -21.73
C ASP A 101 15.21 10.02 -20.87
N ALA A 102 14.67 10.54 -19.76
CA ALA A 102 15.44 11.29 -18.77
C ALA A 102 16.26 10.39 -17.82
N LEU A 103 15.81 9.15 -17.56
CA LEU A 103 16.51 8.19 -16.69
C LEU A 103 17.51 7.32 -17.46
N ALA A 104 17.10 6.78 -18.60
CA ALA A 104 17.86 5.82 -19.40
C ALA A 104 18.78 6.52 -20.43
N THR A 105 19.48 7.56 -20.00
CA THR A 105 20.34 8.40 -20.89
C THR A 105 21.60 7.68 -21.37
N ARG A 106 22.07 6.67 -20.62
CA ARG A 106 23.25 5.87 -20.95
C ARG A 106 23.02 4.41 -20.60
N ARG A 107 23.66 3.51 -21.34
CA ARG A 107 23.72 2.09 -20.94
C ARG A 107 24.51 1.97 -19.63
N PRO A 108 24.07 1.13 -18.68
CA PRO A 108 24.89 0.79 -17.52
C PRO A 108 26.26 0.28 -17.99
N PRO A 109 27.36 0.62 -17.29
CA PRO A 109 28.67 0.06 -17.60
C PRO A 109 28.63 -1.48 -17.59
N PRO A 110 29.54 -2.16 -18.31
CA PRO A 110 29.69 -3.60 -18.19
C PRO A 110 29.85 -4.03 -16.72
N VAL A 111 29.34 -5.21 -16.35
CA VAL A 111 29.53 -5.79 -15.01
C VAL A 111 28.86 -4.95 -13.89
N THR A 112 27.72 -4.30 -14.19
CA THR A 112 26.96 -3.49 -13.22
C THR A 112 25.61 -4.10 -12.83
N ALA A 113 25.11 -5.07 -13.60
CA ALA A 113 23.86 -5.78 -13.33
C ALA A 113 24.17 -7.28 -13.25
N PHE A 114 23.83 -7.89 -12.13
CA PHE A 114 24.06 -9.31 -11.86
C PHE A 114 22.72 -10.00 -11.63
N CYS A 115 22.58 -11.20 -12.18
CA CYS A 115 21.43 -12.07 -11.89
C CYS A 115 21.83 -12.98 -10.73
N VAL A 116 21.78 -12.46 -9.50
CA VAL A 116 22.15 -13.19 -8.27
C VAL A 116 21.08 -13.00 -7.20
N TRP A 117 20.90 -14.05 -6.40
CA TRP A 117 19.98 -14.15 -5.27
C TRP A 117 20.75 -14.74 -4.07
N GLU A 118 20.55 -14.31 -2.82
CA GLU A 118 19.65 -13.25 -2.34
C GLU A 118 20.17 -11.83 -2.64
N PRO A 119 19.27 -10.84 -2.79
CA PRO A 119 19.64 -9.43 -2.95
C PRO A 119 20.43 -8.87 -1.76
#